data_AF-A0A8X6KUR2-F1
#
_entry.id   AF-A0A8X6KUR2-F1
#
_cell.length_a   1.000
_cell.length_b   1.000
_cell.length_c   1.000
_cell.angle_alpha   90.00
_cell.angle_beta   90.00
_cell.angle_gamma   90.00
#
_symmetry.space_group_name_H-M   'P 1'
#
loop_
_entity.id
_entity.type
_entity.pdbx_description
1 polymer ?
#
loop_
_entity_poly.entity_id
_entity_poly.type
_entity_poly.pdbx_seq_one_letter_code
_entity_poly.pdbx_strand_id
1 'polypeptide(L)'
;MTVRHTMANSDRLEAVEINAWRGALHYRVFFLYNPPNNRPNLDCLLDGWSRRSFLFGDFNAHSQRWGYSNTDAVGSIVENFIDSAPIEYIENKIVILLFCLLGEQHPIRILCCPILIY
;
A
#
# COMPACT_ATOMS: atom_id res chain seq x y z
N MET A 1 -3.14 -15.37 -13.16
CA MET A 1 -3.34 -14.55 -11.95
C MET A 1 -3.29 -15.49 -10.77
N THR A 2 -2.52 -15.18 -9.73
CA THR A 2 -2.50 -15.95 -8.48
C THR A 2 -2.76 -15.02 -7.31
N VAL A 3 -3.57 -15.48 -6.35
CA VAL A 3 -3.88 -14.75 -5.12
C VAL A 3 -3.17 -15.45 -3.96
N ARG A 4 -2.48 -14.68 -3.12
CA ARG A 4 -1.84 -15.17 -1.89
C ARG A 4 -2.33 -14.36 -0.71
N HIS A 5 -2.71 -15.04 0.36
CA HIS A 5 -2.93 -14.41 1.66
C HIS A 5 -1.61 -14.44 2.42
N THR A 6 -1.17 -13.27 2.87
CA THR A 6 0.03 -13.13 3.70
C THR A 6 -0.42 -12.56 5.04
N MET A 7 -0.18 -13.32 6.12
CA MET A 7 -0.32 -12.84 7.48
C MET A 7 1.06 -12.91 8.13
N ALA A 8 1.53 -11.82 8.71
CA ALA A 8 2.70 -11.88 9.57
C ALA A 8 2.28 -12.48 10.93
N ASN A 9 2.94 -13.56 11.37
CA ASN A 9 2.48 -14.42 12.48
C ASN A 9 2.33 -13.75 13.86
N SER A 10 2.67 -12.47 14.02
CA SER A 10 2.50 -11.68 15.25
C SER A 10 1.79 -10.34 15.01
N ASP A 11 1.41 -10.06 13.79
CA ASP A 11 0.86 -8.81 13.32
C ASP A 11 -0.59 -9.05 12.87
N ARG A 12 -1.51 -8.14 13.21
CA ARG A 12 -2.91 -8.24 12.78
C ARG A 12 -3.14 -7.62 11.39
N LEU A 13 -2.07 -7.17 10.74
CA LEU A 13 -2.11 -6.72 9.36
C LEU A 13 -2.57 -7.86 8.44
N GLU A 14 -3.69 -7.65 7.77
CA GLU A 14 -4.19 -8.55 6.75
C GLU A 14 -3.70 -8.06 5.39
N ALA A 15 -3.06 -8.93 4.61
CA ALA A 15 -2.60 -8.61 3.28
C ALA A 15 -3.02 -9.67 2.26
N VAL A 16 -3.57 -9.21 1.13
CA VAL A 16 -3.83 -10.02 -0.06
C VAL A 16 -2.91 -9.54 -1.17
N GLU A 17 -2.08 -10.45 -1.66
CA GLU A 17 -1.22 -10.21 -2.82
C GLU A 17 -1.83 -10.84 -4.07
N ILE A 18 -2.04 -10.02 -5.10
CA ILE A 18 -2.39 -10.44 -6.43
C ILE A 18 -1.16 -10.36 -7.32
N ASN A 19 -0.79 -11.49 -7.89
CA ASN A 19 0.23 -11.56 -8.94
C ASN A 19 -0.46 -11.65 -10.30
N ALA A 20 -0.16 -10.68 -11.16
CA ALA A 20 -0.70 -10.59 -12.52
C ALA A 20 0.44 -10.54 -13.53
N TRP A 21 0.23 -11.14 -14.70
CA TRP A 21 1.19 -11.16 -15.79
C TRP A 21 0.55 -10.60 -17.05
N ARG A 22 1.28 -9.75 -17.77
CA ARG A 22 0.94 -9.28 -19.11
C ARG A 22 2.16 -9.51 -20.01
N GLY A 23 2.14 -10.60 -20.76
CA GLY A 23 3.34 -11.09 -21.46
C GLY A 23 4.45 -11.41 -20.44
N ALA A 24 5.65 -10.86 -20.66
CA ALA A 24 6.78 -11.01 -19.74
C ALA A 24 6.75 -10.05 -18.53
N LEU A 25 5.77 -9.14 -18.46
CA LEU A 25 5.66 -8.18 -17.38
C LEU A 25 4.90 -8.79 -16.21
N HIS A 26 5.54 -8.80 -15.04
CA HIS A 26 4.95 -9.23 -13.77
C HIS A 26 4.58 -8.00 -12.95
N TYR A 27 3.34 -8.00 -12.45
CA TYR A 27 2.76 -6.99 -11.58
C TYR A 27 2.36 -7.64 -10.26
N ARG A 28 2.65 -6.94 -9.17
CA ARG A 28 2.28 -7.35 -7.81
C ARG A 28 1.37 -6.29 -7.23
N VAL A 29 0.18 -6.67 -6.80
CA VAL A 29 -0.79 -5.74 -6.22
C VAL A 29 -1.12 -6.21 -4.82
N PHE A 30 -0.86 -5.38 -3.83
CA PHE A 30 -1.17 -5.67 -2.44
C PHE A 30 -2.42 -4.90 -2.03
N PHE A 31 -3.36 -5.60 -1.41
CA PHE A 31 -4.50 -5.02 -0.69
C PHE A 31 -4.31 -5.30 0.80
N LEU A 32 -4.25 -4.24 1.60
CA LEU A 32 -3.98 -4.34 3.03
C LEU A 32 -5.13 -3.77 3.85
N TYR A 33 -5.36 -4.40 4.98
CA TYR A 33 -6.17 -3.88 6.06
C TYR A 33 -5.39 -3.99 7.37
N ASN A 34 -5.07 -2.85 7.96
CA ASN A 34 -4.52 -2.76 9.31
C ASN A 34 -5.68 -2.47 10.27
N PRO A 35 -6.08 -3.38 11.17
CA PRO A 35 -7.15 -3.10 12.11
C PRO A 35 -6.76 -1.97 13.08
N PRO A 36 -7.73 -1.23 13.64
CA PRO A 36 -7.45 -0.19 14.62
C PRO A 36 -6.59 -0.70 15.79
N ASN A 37 -5.70 0.16 16.30
CA ASN A 37 -4.76 -0.13 17.38
C ASN A 37 -3.70 -1.20 17.07
N ASN A 38 -3.56 -1.62 15.82
CA ASN A 38 -2.44 -2.45 15.39
C ASN A 38 -1.28 -1.59 14.85
N ARG A 39 -0.05 -1.96 15.20
CA ARG A 39 1.18 -1.35 14.67
C ARG A 39 1.77 -2.30 13.63
N PRO A 40 1.54 -2.05 12.33
CA PRO A 40 1.89 -3.00 11.30
C PRO A 40 3.41 -3.06 11.10
N ASN A 41 3.92 -4.26 10.85
CA ASN A 41 5.25 -4.50 10.31
C ASN A 41 5.18 -4.58 8.78
N LEU A 42 5.63 -3.52 8.12
CA LEU A 42 5.56 -3.38 6.67
C LEU A 42 6.79 -3.94 5.94
N ASP A 43 7.84 -4.35 6.66
CA ASP A 43 9.11 -4.80 6.07
C ASP A 43 8.91 -6.03 5.18
N CYS A 44 7.97 -6.91 5.54
CA CYS A 44 7.63 -8.10 4.78
C CYS A 44 7.09 -7.80 3.36
N LEU A 45 6.60 -6.59 3.11
CA LEU A 45 6.09 -6.17 1.80
C LEU A 45 7.22 -5.82 0.83
N LEU A 46 8.42 -5.52 1.34
CA LEU A 46 9.56 -5.14 0.52
C LEU A 46 10.21 -6.33 -0.19
N ASP A 47 10.00 -7.56 0.31
CA ASP A 47 10.56 -8.75 -0.33
C ASP A 47 9.98 -8.93 -1.75
N GLY A 48 10.86 -8.92 -2.75
CA GLY A 48 10.52 -8.95 -4.18
C GLY A 48 9.79 -7.69 -4.69
N TRP A 49 9.81 -6.57 -3.97
CA TRP A 49 9.20 -5.32 -4.43
C TRP A 49 9.86 -4.81 -5.71
N SER A 50 9.07 -4.22 -6.61
CA SER A 50 9.56 -3.74 -7.89
C SER A 50 8.82 -2.48 -8.34
N ARG A 51 9.27 -1.87 -9.45
CA ARG A 51 8.58 -0.74 -10.09
C ARG A 51 7.16 -1.06 -10.58
N ARG A 52 6.77 -2.34 -10.60
CA ARG A 52 5.44 -2.83 -10.99
C ARG A 52 4.65 -3.38 -9.78
N SER A 53 5.09 -3.00 -8.58
CA SER A 53 4.36 -3.25 -7.33
C SER A 53 3.45 -2.08 -7.02
N PHE A 54 2.21 -2.39 -6.64
CA PHE A 54 1.22 -1.42 -6.18
C PHE A 54 0.70 -1.85 -4.82
N LEU A 55 0.43 -0.88 -3.96
CA LEU A 55 -0.08 -1.14 -2.64
C LEU A 55 -1.29 -0.26 -2.34
N PHE A 56 -2.34 -0.91 -1.88
CA PHE A 56 -3.62 -0.31 -1.55
C PHE A 56 -3.97 -0.76 -0.17
N GLY A 57 -4.42 0.15 0.69
CA GLY A 57 -4.92 -0.30 1.98
C GLY A 57 -5.53 0.77 2.83
N ASP A 58 -6.25 0.29 3.83
CA ASP A 58 -6.62 1.07 5.00
C ASP A 58 -5.64 0.73 6.11
N PHE A 59 -4.81 1.71 6.47
CA PHE A 59 -3.82 1.55 7.53
C PHE A 59 -4.35 1.95 8.92
N ASN A 60 -5.57 2.48 9.03
CA ASN A 60 -6.07 3.10 10.26
C ASN A 60 -5.05 4.04 10.91
N ALA A 61 -4.43 4.88 10.07
CA ALA A 61 -3.27 5.68 10.40
C ALA A 61 -3.54 7.16 10.18
N HIS A 62 -3.37 7.98 11.21
CA HIS A 62 -3.49 9.43 11.05
C HIS A 62 -2.16 10.02 10.60
N SER A 63 -2.18 10.81 9.54
CA SER A 63 -1.02 11.59 9.06
C SER A 63 -1.47 12.90 8.44
N GLN A 64 -0.69 13.95 8.70
CA GLN A 64 -0.85 15.23 8.02
C GLN A 64 -0.61 15.13 6.51
N ARG A 65 0.23 14.19 6.05
CA ARG A 65 0.54 13.94 4.64
C ARG A 65 -0.67 13.53 3.80
N TRP A 66 -1.69 12.95 4.44
CA TRP A 66 -2.96 12.60 3.79
C TRP A 66 -4.18 13.22 4.50
N GLY A 67 -3.98 14.39 5.12
CA GLY A 67 -5.08 15.29 5.49
C GLY A 67 -5.61 15.22 6.93
N TYR A 68 -4.98 14.47 7.84
CA TYR A 68 -5.32 14.55 9.27
C TYR A 68 -4.71 15.80 9.93
N SER A 69 -5.27 16.21 11.07
CA SER A 69 -4.73 17.33 11.85
C SER A 69 -3.40 17.01 12.53
N ASN A 70 -3.12 15.73 12.79
CA ASN A 70 -1.91 15.23 13.41
C ASN A 70 -1.43 13.93 12.75
N THR A 71 -0.14 13.63 12.92
CA THR A 71 0.41 12.30 12.61
C THR A 71 0.50 11.48 13.89
N ASP A 72 -0.13 10.31 13.91
CA ASP A 72 -0.06 9.38 15.03
C ASP A 72 1.11 8.37 14.87
N ALA A 73 1.25 7.44 15.82
CA ALA A 73 2.33 6.45 15.78
C ALA A 73 2.24 5.51 14.56
N VAL A 74 1.03 5.19 14.09
CA VAL A 74 0.82 4.31 12.92
C VAL A 74 1.07 5.09 11.64
N GLY A 75 0.61 6.34 11.55
CA GLY A 75 0.92 7.26 10.46
C GLY A 75 2.42 7.47 10.31
N SER A 76 3.13 7.64 11.42
CA SER A 76 4.60 7.74 11.40
C SER A 76 5.26 6.48 10.84
N ILE A 77 4.74 5.28 11.16
CA ILE A 77 5.25 4.01 10.60
C ILE A 77 5.03 3.98 9.09
N VAL A 78 3.85 4.36 8.61
CA VAL A 78 3.51 4.36 7.19
C VAL A 78 4.31 5.42 6.42
N GLU A 79 4.47 6.63 6.97
CA GLU A 79 5.33 7.67 6.41
C GLU A 79 6.78 7.20 6.31
N ASN A 80 7.34 6.64 7.38
CA ASN A 80 8.70 6.09 7.37
C ASN A 80 8.85 4.96 6.36
N PHE A 81 7.85 4.10 6.20
CA PHE A 81 7.85 3.05 5.18
C PHE A 81 7.86 3.64 3.76
N ILE A 82 7.08 4.69 3.49
CA ILE A 82 7.09 5.40 2.22
C ILE A 82 8.48 6.01 1.96
N ASP A 83 9.04 6.68 2.95
CA ASP A 83 10.27 7.48 2.79
C ASP A 83 11.56 6.63 2.80
N SER A 84 11.52 5.43 3.41
CA SER A 84 12.68 4.51 3.48
C SER A 84 12.80 3.56 2.29
N ALA A 85 11.75 3.44 1.48
CA ALA A 85 11.69 2.55 0.34
C ALA A 85 11.49 3.38 -0.96
N PRO A 86 11.68 2.80 -2.16
CA PRO A 86 11.45 3.53 -3.42
C PRO A 86 9.94 3.71 -3.70
N ILE A 87 9.16 4.10 -2.68
CA ILE A 87 7.71 4.14 -2.67
C ILE A 87 7.23 5.58 -2.81
N GLU A 88 6.20 5.80 -3.63
CA GLU A 88 5.55 7.10 -3.77
C GLU A 88 4.12 7.05 -3.22
N TYR A 89 3.74 8.06 -2.43
CA TYR A 89 2.36 8.24 -1.99
C TYR A 89 1.55 8.98 -3.06
N ILE A 90 0.35 8.47 -3.39
CA ILE A 90 -0.54 9.11 -4.36
C ILE A 90 -1.94 9.26 -3.78
N GLU A 91 -2.40 10.50 -3.66
CA GLU A 91 -3.69 10.86 -3.07
C GLU A 91 -4.89 10.66 -4.04
N ASN A 92 -4.65 10.46 -5.34
CA ASN A 92 -5.71 10.54 -6.37
C ASN A 92 -6.20 9.17 -6.90
N LYS A 93 -7.45 8.83 -6.57
CA LYS A 93 -8.16 7.59 -6.96
C LYS A 93 -8.35 7.42 -8.47
N ILE A 94 -8.56 8.51 -9.22
CA ILE A 94 -8.82 8.47 -10.67
C ILE A 94 -7.53 8.17 -11.46
N VAL A 95 -6.44 8.77 -11.00
CA VAL A 95 -5.12 8.64 -11.59
C VAL A 95 -4.66 7.18 -11.56
N ILE A 96 -4.90 6.46 -10.46
CA ILE A 96 -4.44 5.07 -10.32
C ILE A 96 -5.18 4.11 -11.26
N LEU A 97 -6.50 4.23 -11.39
CA LEU A 97 -7.28 3.43 -12.36
C LEU A 97 -6.82 3.69 -13.79
N LEU A 98 -6.58 4.95 -14.15
CA LEU A 98 -6.13 5.33 -15.49
C LEU A 98 -4.74 4.76 -15.80
N PHE A 99 -3.80 4.82 -14.86
CA PHE A 99 -2.45 4.30 -15.05
C PHE A 99 -2.39 2.76 -15.13
N CYS A 100 -3.19 2.05 -14.32
CA CYS A 100 -3.32 0.59 -14.42
C CYS A 100 -3.85 0.14 -15.80
N LEU A 101 -4.74 0.94 -16.40
CA LEU A 101 -5.31 0.67 -17.72
C LEU A 101 -4.34 1.00 -18.86
N LEU A 102 -3.53 2.06 -18.72
CA LEU A 102 -2.63 2.54 -19.77
C LEU A 102 -1.27 1.85 -19.81
N GLY A 103 -0.89 1.11 -18.76
CA GLY A 103 0.35 0.32 -18.76
C GLY A 103 1.64 1.14 -18.70
N GLU A 104 1.55 2.41 -18.31
CA GLU A 104 2.72 3.26 -18.17
C GLU A 104 3.58 2.88 -16.95
N GLN A 105 4.89 2.87 -17.15
CA GLN A 105 5.89 2.41 -16.19
C GLN A 105 6.41 3.57 -15.34
N HIS A 106 5.67 3.97 -14.31
CA HIS A 106 6.13 4.93 -13.30
C HIS A 106 5.99 4.35 -11.88
N PRO A 107 6.83 4.77 -10.91
CA PRO A 107 7.08 4.01 -9.70
C PRO A 107 5.85 3.96 -8.77
N ILE A 108 5.71 2.77 -8.18
CA ILE A 108 5.28 2.41 -6.82
C ILE A 108 4.32 3.38 -6.11
N ARG A 109 3.12 2.89 -5.77
CA ARG A 109 2.00 3.73 -5.33
C ARG A 109 1.33 3.15 -4.10
N ILE A 110 1.26 3.94 -3.03
CA ILE A 110 0.43 3.66 -1.84
C ILE A 110 -0.82 4.51 -1.90
N LEU A 111 -2.00 3.87 -1.96
CA LEU A 111 -3.25 4.53 -1.62
C LEU A 111 -3.56 4.24 -0.15
N CYS A 112 -3.29 5.22 0.71
CA CYS A 112 -3.84 5.25 2.06
C CYS A 112 -5.23 5.89 1.93
N CYS A 113 -6.30 5.10 2.07
CA CYS A 113 -7.65 5.67 2.06
C CYS A 113 -7.99 6.10 3.48
N PRO A 114 -8.09 7.40 3.81
CA PRO A 114 -8.87 7.78 4.98
C PRO A 114 -10.32 7.45 4.63
N ILE A 115 -10.88 6.44 5.28
CA ILE A 115 -12.33 6.31 5.36
C ILE A 115 -12.80 7.51 6.19
N LEU A 116 -13.15 8.60 5.50
CA LEU A 116 -13.96 9.68 6.05
C LEU A 116 -15.39 9.15 6.14
N ILE A 117 -15.74 8.57 7.29
CA ILE A 117 -17.14 8.45 7.70
C ILE A 117 -17.49 9.81 8.30
N TYR A 118 -18.26 10.61 7.55
CA TYR A 118 -19.19 11.57 8.12
C TYR A 118 -20.61 11.07 7.85
#